data_AF-A0A6S6SNT3-F1
#
_entry.id   AF-A0A6S6SNT3-F1
#
_cell.length_a   1.000
_cell.length_b   1.000
_cell.length_c   1.000
_cell.angle_alpha   90.00
_cell.angle_beta   90.00
_cell.angle_gamma   90.00
#
_symmetry.space_group_name_H-M   'P 1'
#
loop_
_entity.id
_entity.type
_entity.pdbx_description
1 polymer ?
#
loop_
_entity_poly.entity_id
_entity_poly.type
_entity_poly.pdbx_seq_one_letter_code
_entity_poly.pdbx_strand_id
1 'polypeptide(L)'
;FYHAGQPEKDFYVNIWDFGGQQIQYMTHQFFLTPGAVYLLVSANDRKETMANFPYWFKIIHLLGHDENGYSPVLVIQNDMNDKFVQDFDHSFYSKHYPELQIDHCHINLRKDTHSFLGLRENIKKMLHNLPHVNNERPAGWKPIRATLGNYAKSHNHIDFETYAEICNNHKVKNEDSQLLFSRYLHCLGSILHFTDDPQLKDFIILNPQWAVDAVYIILSNTKIQRNAGKFTYDDIESLWKDSYSIEERSKLLALMSKDNFEICYELANEKGIYIAPQLLTDSRLCYPKREREYLKFRFQYTFMPEGIITRLIVRLHDKIAKRDGQDVAWRKGILLDYEDCEALVFEEESREGLKVIDINITGNINEHKYLLRIIRDEIHSIHRKWFVNIQMEEMIPCNCSSCADPENNTPYYHPFSVLKKFRDKGRHEITCNASVIDVDVMSLLEGIYFKKELLAHDGIRYSEKLIERVQETPKSANEIHVHNHLLAQAELPEPEKISEEVHTTAINKHKWTLLTSIILLLLFGTWSGYEYLTDSTLIPFEPLIGVVGSLIAMAGTLLFTIRLEQ
;
A
#
# COMPACT_ATOMS: atom_id res chain seq x y z
N PHE A 1 -9.04 31.25 -6.62
CA PHE A 1 -8.21 32.36 -6.09
C PHE A 1 -7.53 33.09 -7.24
N TYR A 2 -7.01 34.31 -7.03
CA TYR A 2 -6.24 35.04 -8.05
C TYR A 2 -4.74 34.72 -7.98
N HIS A 3 -4.07 34.59 -9.13
CA HIS A 3 -2.63 34.37 -9.21
C HIS A 3 -1.84 35.62 -8.82
N ALA A 4 -0.73 35.46 -8.10
CA ALA A 4 0.16 36.58 -7.76
C ALA A 4 0.71 37.30 -9.00
N GLY A 5 0.97 36.57 -10.09
CA GLY A 5 1.44 37.13 -11.37
C GLY A 5 0.38 37.26 -12.49
N GLN A 6 -0.86 36.81 -12.27
CA GLN A 6 -1.96 36.83 -13.26
C GLN A 6 -3.32 37.04 -12.55
N PRO A 7 -3.56 38.23 -11.98
CA PRO A 7 -4.70 38.48 -11.09
C PRO A 7 -6.09 38.37 -11.75
N GLU A 8 -6.17 38.31 -13.08
CA GLU A 8 -7.43 38.15 -13.83
C GLU A 8 -7.83 36.68 -14.06
N LYS A 9 -7.08 35.71 -13.54
CA LYS A 9 -7.40 34.27 -13.69
C LYS A 9 -7.86 33.64 -12.38
N ASP A 10 -8.95 32.87 -12.48
CA ASP A 10 -9.43 31.99 -11.43
C ASP A 10 -8.62 30.69 -11.33
N PHE A 11 -8.14 30.41 -10.12
CA PHE A 11 -7.48 29.17 -9.73
C PHE A 11 -8.40 28.31 -8.88
N TYR A 12 -8.50 27.04 -9.24
CA TYR A 12 -9.27 26.03 -8.53
C TYR A 12 -8.34 25.22 -7.64
N VAL A 13 -8.87 24.70 -6.54
CA VAL A 13 -8.09 23.95 -5.55
C VAL A 13 -8.94 22.79 -5.05
N ASN A 14 -8.38 21.58 -5.09
CA ASN A 14 -8.97 20.41 -4.43
C ASN A 14 -8.40 20.35 -3.02
N ILE A 15 -9.29 20.22 -2.03
CA ILE A 15 -8.94 20.05 -0.61
C ILE A 15 -9.50 18.70 -0.18
N TRP A 16 -8.62 17.81 0.25
CA TRP A 16 -8.97 16.52 0.83
C TRP A 16 -8.73 16.56 2.33
N ASP A 17 -9.70 16.11 3.13
CA ASP A 17 -9.58 15.97 4.59
C ASP A 17 -9.32 14.51 4.95
N PHE A 18 -8.19 14.25 5.63
CA PHE A 18 -7.84 12.94 6.14
C PHE A 18 -7.97 12.94 7.66
N GLY A 19 -9.07 12.35 8.12
CA GLY A 19 -9.30 12.03 9.52
C GLY A 19 -8.15 11.20 10.09
N GLY A 20 -7.73 11.47 11.33
CA GLY A 20 -6.56 10.82 11.93
C GLY A 20 -6.70 9.32 12.23
N GLN A 21 -7.76 8.64 11.78
CA GLN A 21 -8.06 7.27 12.16
C GLN A 21 -7.25 6.25 11.33
N GLN A 22 -6.60 5.30 12.01
CA GLN A 22 -5.76 4.27 11.36
C GLN A 22 -6.49 3.45 10.28
N ILE A 23 -7.80 3.20 10.45
CA ILE A 23 -8.59 2.45 9.46
C ILE A 23 -8.67 3.15 8.10
N GLN A 24 -8.52 4.48 8.08
CA GLN A 24 -8.54 5.31 6.88
C GLN A 24 -7.14 5.37 6.21
N TYR A 25 -6.07 4.91 6.86
CA TYR A 25 -4.71 5.05 6.32
C TYR A 25 -4.49 4.32 4.99
N MET A 26 -5.23 3.23 4.72
CA MET A 26 -5.19 2.58 3.40
C MET A 26 -5.90 3.38 2.31
N THR A 27 -6.92 4.19 2.64
CA THR A 27 -7.60 5.06 1.66
C THR A 27 -6.88 6.39 1.48
N HIS A 28 -6.17 6.89 2.50
CA HIS A 28 -5.31 8.09 2.40
C HIS A 28 -4.26 7.93 1.30
N GLN A 29 -3.74 6.72 1.10
CA GLN A 29 -2.72 6.40 0.10
C GLN A 29 -3.17 6.64 -1.35
N PHE A 30 -4.47 6.81 -1.63
CA PHE A 30 -4.97 7.23 -2.95
C PHE A 30 -4.78 8.74 -3.22
N PHE A 31 -4.55 9.55 -2.18
CA PHE A 31 -4.56 11.00 -2.25
C PHE A 31 -3.29 11.66 -1.70
N LEU A 32 -2.53 10.95 -0.86
CA LEU A 32 -1.16 11.31 -0.49
C LEU A 32 -0.27 11.10 -1.72
N THR A 33 -0.16 12.14 -2.54
CA THR A 33 0.45 12.06 -3.88
C THR A 33 1.26 13.35 -4.15
N PRO A 34 2.35 13.29 -4.94
CA PRO A 34 3.28 14.41 -5.15
C PRO A 34 2.64 15.64 -5.79
N GLY A 35 3.30 16.81 -5.70
CA GLY A 35 2.75 18.05 -6.24
C GLY A 35 1.48 18.51 -5.50
N ALA A 36 1.52 18.52 -4.18
CA ALA A 36 0.47 19.04 -3.31
C ALA A 36 1.08 19.90 -2.19
N VAL A 37 0.27 20.75 -1.56
CA VAL A 37 0.58 21.36 -0.27
C VAL A 37 -0.10 20.54 0.82
N TYR A 38 0.67 20.00 1.75
CA TYR A 38 0.15 19.26 2.90
C TYR A 38 -0.04 20.21 4.09
N LEU A 39 -1.25 20.27 4.66
CA LEU A 39 -1.51 21.00 5.91
C LEU A 39 -1.66 20.01 7.06
N LEU A 40 -0.75 20.07 8.03
CA LEU A 40 -0.85 19.29 9.27
C LEU A 40 -1.49 20.14 10.35
N VAL A 41 -2.79 19.96 10.57
CA VAL A 41 -3.56 20.70 11.57
C VAL A 41 -3.60 19.91 12.86
N SER A 42 -2.96 20.45 13.90
CA SER A 42 -2.97 19.92 15.26
C SER A 42 -3.82 20.82 16.15
N ALA A 43 -4.45 20.24 17.17
CA ALA A 43 -5.18 20.99 18.18
C ALA A 43 -4.89 20.48 19.59
N ASN A 44 -5.03 21.40 20.54
CA ASN A 44 -4.77 21.16 21.95
C ASN A 44 -6.01 20.51 22.62
N ASP A 45 -6.39 19.30 22.18
CA ASP A 45 -7.36 18.46 22.92
C ASP A 45 -6.62 17.64 23.99
N ARG A 46 -7.15 17.65 25.22
CA ARG A 46 -6.58 17.00 26.40
C ARG A 46 -6.73 15.47 26.40
N LYS A 47 -7.27 14.88 25.31
CA LYS A 47 -7.52 13.44 25.15
C LYS A 47 -6.48 12.70 24.30
N GLU A 48 -5.89 13.34 23.31
CA GLU A 48 -4.83 12.75 22.47
C GLU A 48 -3.51 13.47 22.77
N THR A 49 -2.66 12.82 23.56
CA THR A 49 -1.55 13.51 24.25
C THR A 49 -0.43 14.02 23.33
N MET A 50 -0.35 13.56 22.08
CA MET A 50 0.62 14.04 21.09
C MET A 50 0.06 13.94 19.67
N ALA A 51 0.10 15.04 18.92
CA ALA A 51 -0.05 15.01 17.47
C ALA A 51 1.05 14.12 16.86
N ASN A 52 0.67 13.14 16.04
CA ASN A 52 1.63 12.16 15.49
C ASN A 52 2.40 12.70 14.29
N PHE A 53 3.03 13.86 14.46
CA PHE A 53 3.95 14.46 13.50
C PHE A 53 5.04 13.48 13.02
N PRO A 54 5.64 12.60 13.85
CA PRO A 54 6.65 11.64 13.37
C PRO A 54 6.11 10.68 12.31
N TYR A 55 4.87 10.19 12.43
CA TYR A 55 4.23 9.39 11.39
C TYR A 55 3.92 10.22 10.15
N TRP A 56 3.30 11.39 10.33
CA TRP A 56 2.86 12.23 9.23
C TRP A 56 4.01 12.73 8.35
N PHE A 57 5.11 13.20 8.94
CA PHE A 57 6.29 13.59 8.16
C PHE A 57 6.91 12.39 7.42
N LYS A 58 6.94 11.19 8.02
CA LYS A 58 7.45 9.99 7.36
C LYS A 58 6.58 9.55 6.18
N ILE A 59 5.25 9.55 6.29
CA ILE A 59 4.36 9.16 5.19
C ILE A 59 4.29 10.23 4.09
N ILE A 60 4.36 11.52 4.44
CA ILE A 60 4.48 12.62 3.48
C ILE A 60 5.81 12.57 2.73
N HIS A 61 6.93 12.34 3.42
CA HIS A 61 8.23 12.16 2.76
C HIS A 61 8.25 10.91 1.85
N LEU A 62 7.56 9.84 2.24
CA LEU A 62 7.46 8.62 1.43
C LEU A 62 6.64 8.82 0.14
N LEU A 63 5.44 9.39 0.25
CA LEU A 63 4.45 9.42 -0.84
C LEU A 63 4.33 10.78 -1.56
N GLY A 64 4.85 11.86 -0.96
CA GLY A 64 4.75 13.23 -1.46
C GLY A 64 5.91 13.67 -2.35
N HIS A 65 6.66 12.74 -2.95
CA HIS A 65 7.83 13.02 -3.78
C HIS A 65 7.73 12.37 -5.17
N ASP A 66 8.02 13.15 -6.21
CA ASP A 66 8.23 12.68 -7.60
C ASP A 66 9.50 13.29 -8.21
N GLU A 67 9.67 13.14 -9.53
CA GLU A 67 10.76 13.73 -10.31
C GLU A 67 10.85 15.28 -10.22
N ASN A 68 9.78 15.95 -9.79
CA ASN A 68 9.72 17.40 -9.63
C ASN A 68 10.10 17.85 -8.20
N GLY A 69 10.37 16.91 -7.30
CA GLY A 69 10.77 17.15 -5.91
C GLY A 69 9.67 16.85 -4.90
N TYR A 70 9.82 17.39 -3.68
CA TYR A 70 8.90 17.12 -2.58
C TYR A 70 7.78 18.16 -2.47
N SER A 71 6.58 17.68 -2.19
CA SER A 71 5.43 18.47 -1.76
C SER A 71 5.71 19.24 -0.45
N PRO A 72 5.51 20.57 -0.41
CA PRO A 72 5.73 21.37 0.80
C PRO A 72 4.70 21.09 1.91
N VAL A 73 5.10 21.31 3.16
CA VAL A 73 4.31 21.04 4.36
C VAL A 73 4.12 22.31 5.18
N LEU A 74 2.89 22.60 5.60
CA LEU A 74 2.54 23.67 6.54
C LEU A 74 1.95 23.07 7.81
N VAL A 75 2.65 23.23 8.93
CA VAL A 75 2.17 22.83 10.24
C VAL A 75 1.34 23.94 10.87
N ILE A 76 0.11 23.63 11.23
CA ILE A 76 -0.86 24.56 11.79
C ILE A 76 -1.18 24.11 13.22
N GLN A 77 -0.78 24.92 14.18
CA GLN A 77 -1.06 24.71 15.60
C GLN A 77 -2.28 25.55 15.98
N ASN A 78 -3.42 24.88 16.16
CA ASN A 78 -4.71 25.53 16.42
C ASN A 78 -4.94 25.79 17.93
N ASP A 79 -4.65 27.02 18.37
CA ASP A 79 -4.74 27.53 19.76
C ASP A 79 -6.21 27.75 20.22
N MET A 80 -7.13 26.81 19.94
CA MET A 80 -8.59 26.99 20.12
C MET A 80 -8.99 27.61 21.47
N ASN A 81 -8.45 27.11 22.59
CA ASN A 81 -8.77 27.60 23.94
C ASN A 81 -7.57 27.68 24.91
N ASP A 82 -6.48 26.93 24.70
CA ASP A 82 -5.27 26.89 25.54
C ASP A 82 -4.02 26.94 24.65
N LYS A 83 -2.93 27.58 25.10
CA LYS A 83 -1.62 27.51 24.42
C LYS A 83 -1.09 26.08 24.42
N PHE A 84 -0.47 25.65 23.32
CA PHE A 84 0.21 24.35 23.24
C PHE A 84 1.18 24.13 24.41
N VAL A 85 1.07 22.95 25.06
CA VAL A 85 1.99 22.53 26.13
C VAL A 85 3.33 22.08 25.56
N GLN A 86 3.32 21.51 24.36
CA GLN A 86 4.50 21.14 23.60
C GLN A 86 4.39 21.76 22.20
N ASP A 87 5.40 22.53 21.82
CA ASP A 87 5.44 23.23 20.54
C ASP A 87 5.95 22.30 19.42
N PHE A 88 5.68 22.65 18.16
CA PHE A 88 6.24 21.95 17.00
C PHE A 88 7.73 22.31 16.86
N ASP A 89 8.60 21.31 16.99
CA ASP A 89 10.05 21.50 16.83
C ASP A 89 10.43 21.62 15.34
N HIS A 90 10.17 22.80 14.76
CA HIS A 90 10.52 23.15 13.39
C HIS A 90 12.00 22.91 13.08
N SER A 91 12.90 23.12 14.05
CA SER A 91 14.34 22.91 13.89
C SER A 91 14.68 21.42 13.79
N PHE A 92 14.03 20.55 14.56
CA PHE A 92 14.15 19.11 14.44
C PHE A 92 13.68 18.63 13.06
N TYR A 93 12.46 18.99 12.64
CA TYR A 93 11.90 18.47 11.38
C TYR A 93 12.65 19.01 10.15
N SER A 94 13.01 20.30 10.12
CA SER A 94 13.80 20.88 9.01
C SER A 94 15.22 20.30 8.91
N LYS A 95 15.77 19.77 10.02
CA LYS A 95 17.07 19.07 10.02
C LYS A 95 16.95 17.61 9.59
N HIS A 96 15.85 16.93 9.91
CA HIS A 96 15.63 15.53 9.54
C HIS A 96 15.10 15.36 8.12
N TYR A 97 14.44 16.39 7.58
CA TYR A 97 13.91 16.42 6.22
C TYR A 97 14.33 17.71 5.48
N PRO A 98 15.63 17.94 5.23
CA PRO A 98 16.12 19.18 4.63
C PRO A 98 15.63 19.41 3.18
N GLU A 99 15.14 18.36 2.52
CA GLU A 99 14.48 18.40 1.21
C GLU A 99 13.00 18.84 1.25
N LEU A 100 12.35 18.84 2.42
CA LEU A 100 11.00 19.38 2.59
C LEU A 100 11.04 20.90 2.83
N GLN A 101 10.26 21.66 2.06
CA GLN A 101 9.87 23.01 2.50
C GLN A 101 8.86 22.85 3.65
N ILE A 102 9.28 23.21 4.87
CA ILE A 102 8.45 23.14 6.07
C ILE A 102 8.20 24.56 6.60
N ASP A 103 6.94 25.00 6.52
CA ASP A 103 6.46 26.20 7.20
C ASP A 103 5.67 25.81 8.46
N HIS A 104 5.58 26.70 9.45
CA HIS A 104 4.73 26.50 10.63
C HIS A 104 4.05 27.80 11.08
N CYS A 105 2.87 27.69 11.71
CA CYS A 105 2.19 28.83 12.33
C CYS A 105 1.29 28.42 13.50
N HIS A 106 1.23 29.27 14.53
CA HIS A 106 0.21 29.25 15.57
C HIS A 106 -0.97 30.13 15.18
N ILE A 107 -2.20 29.65 15.38
CA ILE A 107 -3.42 30.39 15.03
C ILE A 107 -4.60 29.94 15.89
N ASN A 108 -5.42 30.87 16.37
CA ASN A 108 -6.73 30.53 16.95
C ASN A 108 -7.80 30.60 15.85
N LEU A 109 -8.10 29.47 15.21
CA LEU A 109 -9.08 29.41 14.10
C LEU A 109 -10.52 29.81 14.50
N ARG A 110 -10.81 29.89 15.81
CA ARG A 110 -12.12 30.28 16.35
C ARG A 110 -12.28 31.80 16.54
N LYS A 111 -11.19 32.55 16.66
CA LYS A 111 -11.22 33.97 17.10
C LYS A 111 -10.41 34.93 16.22
N ASP A 112 -9.37 34.46 15.52
CA ASP A 112 -8.41 35.34 14.84
C ASP A 112 -8.57 35.35 13.32
N THR A 113 -9.50 36.20 12.85
CA THR A 113 -9.76 36.40 11.42
C THR A 113 -8.58 37.03 10.68
N HIS A 114 -7.71 37.80 11.36
CA HIS A 114 -6.55 38.43 10.72
C HIS A 114 -5.43 37.42 10.47
N SER A 115 -5.10 36.58 11.47
CA SER A 115 -4.15 35.48 11.28
C SER A 115 -4.67 34.45 10.27
N PHE A 116 -5.99 34.23 10.17
CA PHE A 116 -6.58 33.37 9.13
C PHE A 116 -6.37 33.93 7.72
N LEU A 117 -6.45 35.25 7.52
CA LEU A 117 -6.07 35.87 6.24
C LEU A 117 -4.57 35.68 5.95
N GLY A 118 -3.70 35.82 6.96
CA GLY A 118 -2.27 35.54 6.82
C GLY A 118 -1.98 34.09 6.40
N LEU A 119 -2.64 33.12 7.05
CA LEU A 119 -2.59 31.69 6.71
C LEU A 119 -3.04 31.44 5.26
N ARG A 120 -4.16 32.04 4.85
CA ARG A 120 -4.67 31.96 3.47
C ARG A 120 -3.66 32.47 2.45
N GLU A 121 -2.99 33.59 2.71
CA GLU A 121 -1.94 34.10 1.83
C GLU A 121 -0.68 33.23 1.83
N ASN A 122 -0.35 32.54 2.94
CA ASN A 122 0.76 31.58 2.92
C ASN A 122 0.43 30.35 2.06
N ILE A 123 -0.74 29.73 2.26
CA ILE A 123 -1.20 28.58 1.46
C ILE A 123 -1.19 28.93 -0.04
N LYS A 124 -1.67 30.11 -0.43
CA LYS A 124 -1.60 30.60 -1.82
C LYS A 124 -0.17 30.67 -2.36
N LYS A 125 0.79 31.17 -1.58
CA LYS A 125 2.21 31.24 -1.99
C LYS A 125 2.81 29.86 -2.18
N MET A 126 2.54 28.94 -1.25
CA MET A 126 2.99 27.54 -1.36
C MET A 126 2.42 26.87 -2.61
N LEU A 127 1.11 27.02 -2.87
CA LEU A 127 0.45 26.49 -4.07
C LEU A 127 1.04 27.09 -5.36
N HIS A 128 1.30 28.40 -5.40
CA HIS A 128 1.92 29.08 -6.55
C HIS A 128 3.33 28.57 -6.87
N ASN A 129 4.07 28.13 -5.85
CA ASN A 129 5.45 27.67 -5.98
C ASN A 129 5.56 26.17 -6.32
N LEU A 130 4.44 25.44 -6.42
CA LEU A 130 4.46 24.04 -6.86
C LEU A 130 4.99 23.94 -8.31
N PRO A 131 5.93 23.02 -8.63
CA PRO A 131 6.59 22.99 -9.94
C PRO A 131 5.63 22.93 -11.14
N HIS A 132 4.58 22.11 -11.06
CA HIS A 132 3.63 21.92 -12.16
C HIS A 132 2.71 23.12 -12.43
N VAL A 133 2.66 24.12 -11.53
CA VAL A 133 1.74 25.26 -11.59
C VAL A 133 2.15 26.32 -12.61
N ASN A 134 3.39 26.26 -13.11
CA ASN A 134 3.87 27.13 -14.18
C ASN A 134 4.12 26.38 -15.50
N ASN A 135 3.81 25.07 -15.56
CA ASN A 135 4.00 24.27 -16.77
C ASN A 135 2.91 24.61 -17.81
N GLU A 136 3.31 24.69 -19.08
CA GLU A 136 2.38 24.84 -20.20
C GLU A 136 1.57 23.55 -20.39
N ARG A 137 0.26 23.70 -20.65
CA ARG A 137 -0.68 22.58 -20.85
C ARG A 137 -1.46 22.77 -22.16
N PRO A 138 -1.87 21.70 -22.85
CA PRO A 138 -2.69 21.80 -24.05
C PRO A 138 -3.97 22.61 -23.81
N ALA A 139 -4.20 23.64 -24.62
CA ALA A 139 -5.31 24.59 -24.41
C ALA A 139 -6.70 23.93 -24.40
N GLY A 140 -6.87 22.79 -25.08
CA GLY A 140 -8.12 22.00 -25.08
C GLY A 140 -8.45 21.34 -23.74
N TRP A 141 -7.49 21.13 -22.84
CA TRP A 141 -7.72 20.46 -21.55
C TRP A 141 -8.56 21.31 -20.58
N LYS A 142 -8.37 22.63 -20.57
CA LYS A 142 -9.10 23.55 -19.68
C LYS A 142 -10.63 23.52 -19.89
N PRO A 143 -11.17 23.65 -21.11
CA PRO A 143 -12.62 23.58 -21.32
C PRO A 143 -13.19 22.15 -21.14
N ILE A 144 -12.41 21.09 -21.38
CA ILE A 144 -12.81 19.73 -21.00
C ILE A 144 -12.98 19.64 -19.48
N ARG A 145 -11.99 20.07 -18.67
CA ARG A 145 -12.10 20.04 -17.20
C ARG A 145 -13.28 20.86 -16.69
N ALA A 146 -13.51 22.05 -17.25
CA ALA A 146 -14.69 22.87 -16.92
C ALA A 146 -16.02 22.17 -17.28
N THR A 147 -16.03 21.34 -18.32
CA THR A 147 -17.21 20.53 -18.68
C THR A 147 -17.39 19.39 -17.67
N LEU A 148 -16.34 18.62 -17.37
CA LEU A 148 -16.36 17.53 -16.38
C LEU A 148 -16.79 18.02 -14.99
N GLY A 149 -16.26 19.16 -14.53
CA GLY A 149 -16.67 19.79 -13.25
C GLY A 149 -18.10 20.33 -13.23
N ASN A 150 -18.78 20.44 -14.39
CA ASN A 150 -20.22 20.69 -14.44
C ASN A 150 -21.03 19.39 -14.41
N TYR A 151 -20.55 18.31 -15.05
CA TYR A 151 -21.15 16.97 -14.92
C TYR A 151 -21.08 16.44 -13.48
N ALA A 152 -19.95 16.67 -12.79
CA ALA A 152 -19.70 16.29 -11.40
C ALA A 152 -20.76 16.80 -10.39
N LYS A 153 -21.49 17.87 -10.73
CA LYS A 153 -22.57 18.45 -9.91
C LYS A 153 -23.85 17.63 -9.90
N SER A 154 -24.03 16.73 -10.87
CA SER A 154 -25.24 15.91 -11.05
C SER A 154 -24.95 14.42 -11.26
N HIS A 155 -23.68 14.05 -11.51
CA HIS A 155 -23.24 12.68 -11.75
C HIS A 155 -21.94 12.41 -11.00
N ASN A 156 -21.85 11.30 -10.26
CA ASN A 156 -20.62 10.92 -9.56
C ASN A 156 -19.59 10.24 -10.48
N HIS A 157 -20.03 9.72 -11.61
CA HIS A 157 -19.20 9.07 -12.65
C HIS A 157 -19.81 9.28 -14.03
N ILE A 158 -19.01 8.99 -15.06
CA ILE A 158 -19.41 8.87 -16.47
C ILE A 158 -18.70 7.66 -17.09
N ASP A 159 -19.21 7.18 -18.22
CA ASP A 159 -18.51 6.20 -19.05
C ASP A 159 -17.43 6.84 -19.94
N PHE A 160 -16.61 5.98 -20.55
CA PHE A 160 -15.53 6.43 -21.44
C PHE A 160 -16.06 7.05 -22.74
N GLU A 161 -17.22 6.61 -23.25
CA GLU A 161 -17.83 7.16 -24.46
C GLU A 161 -18.24 8.63 -24.25
N THR A 162 -18.95 8.93 -23.16
CA THR A 162 -19.28 10.29 -22.72
C THR A 162 -18.03 11.15 -22.53
N TYR A 163 -16.97 10.60 -21.90
CA TYR A 163 -15.70 11.31 -21.75
C TYR A 163 -15.03 11.62 -23.10
N ALA A 164 -15.01 10.66 -24.02
CA ALA A 164 -14.46 10.82 -25.37
C ALA A 164 -15.26 11.83 -26.18
N GLU A 165 -16.60 11.87 -26.07
CA GLU A 165 -17.45 12.90 -26.67
C GLU A 165 -17.11 14.31 -26.16
N ILE A 166 -16.98 14.48 -24.83
CA ILE A 166 -16.58 15.76 -24.23
C ILE A 166 -15.20 16.19 -24.77
N CYS A 167 -14.23 15.26 -24.87
CA CYS A 167 -12.91 15.54 -25.44
C CYS A 167 -12.98 15.92 -26.93
N ASN A 168 -13.77 15.19 -27.72
CA ASN A 168 -13.99 15.42 -29.16
C ASN A 168 -14.58 16.82 -29.43
N ASN A 169 -15.55 17.24 -28.62
CA ASN A 169 -16.19 18.56 -28.70
C ASN A 169 -15.18 19.70 -28.48
N HIS A 170 -14.15 19.48 -27.65
CA HIS A 170 -13.05 20.41 -27.40
C HIS A 170 -11.80 20.13 -28.26
N LYS A 171 -11.96 19.43 -29.38
CA LYS A 171 -10.94 19.13 -30.41
C LYS A 171 -9.83 18.17 -30.00
N VAL A 172 -9.93 17.50 -28.85
CA VAL A 172 -9.01 16.43 -28.43
C VAL A 172 -9.56 15.10 -28.95
N LYS A 173 -9.21 14.75 -30.19
CA LYS A 173 -9.80 13.59 -30.92
C LYS A 173 -9.00 12.29 -30.91
N ASN A 174 -7.70 12.37 -30.62
CA ASN A 174 -6.84 11.19 -30.57
C ASN A 174 -7.01 10.51 -29.19
N GLU A 175 -7.30 9.21 -29.21
CA GLU A 175 -7.58 8.40 -28.01
C GLU A 175 -6.41 8.41 -27.02
N ASP A 176 -5.16 8.29 -27.49
CA ASP A 176 -3.97 8.35 -26.62
C ASP A 176 -3.90 9.70 -25.86
N SER A 177 -4.27 10.80 -26.52
CA SER A 177 -4.33 12.14 -25.91
C SER A 177 -5.47 12.28 -24.90
N GLN A 178 -6.58 11.57 -25.11
CA GLN A 178 -7.70 11.50 -24.15
C GLN A 178 -7.30 10.67 -22.93
N LEU A 179 -6.72 9.49 -23.13
CA LEU A 179 -6.21 8.63 -22.06
C LEU A 179 -5.10 9.30 -21.26
N LEU A 180 -4.15 9.99 -21.92
CA LEU A 180 -3.12 10.80 -21.27
C LEU A 180 -3.72 11.90 -20.39
N PHE A 181 -4.73 12.61 -20.88
CA PHE A 181 -5.39 13.66 -20.10
C PHE A 181 -6.18 13.08 -18.92
N SER A 182 -6.84 11.94 -19.11
CA SER A 182 -7.59 11.27 -18.05
C SER A 182 -6.65 10.76 -16.95
N ARG A 183 -5.51 10.15 -17.32
CA ARG A 183 -4.43 9.79 -16.39
C ARG A 183 -3.88 11.01 -15.65
N TYR A 184 -3.69 12.15 -16.33
CA TYR A 184 -3.27 13.39 -15.68
C TYR A 184 -4.28 13.89 -14.63
N LEU A 185 -5.57 13.89 -14.95
CA LEU A 185 -6.63 14.24 -13.99
C LEU A 185 -6.72 13.23 -12.83
N HIS A 186 -6.46 11.93 -13.09
CA HIS A 186 -6.35 10.93 -12.04
C HIS A 186 -5.15 11.19 -11.11
N CYS A 187 -3.97 11.49 -11.67
CA CYS A 187 -2.79 11.86 -10.89
C CYS A 187 -3.00 13.13 -10.05
N LEU A 188 -3.80 14.11 -10.52
CA LEU A 188 -4.23 15.27 -9.73
C LEU A 188 -5.25 14.92 -8.64
N GLY A 189 -5.90 13.76 -8.71
CA GLY A 189 -7.04 13.40 -7.87
C GLY A 189 -8.32 14.17 -8.25
N SER A 190 -8.39 14.79 -9.42
CA SER A 190 -9.59 15.46 -9.92
C SER A 190 -10.70 14.46 -10.27
N ILE A 191 -10.30 13.25 -10.70
CA ILE A 191 -11.15 12.11 -11.05
C ILE A 191 -10.46 10.81 -10.60
N LEU A 192 -11.15 9.67 -10.65
CA LEU A 192 -10.51 8.34 -10.64
C LEU A 192 -10.82 7.64 -11.97
N HIS A 193 -9.80 7.09 -12.62
CA HIS A 193 -9.96 6.32 -13.85
C HIS A 193 -8.86 5.27 -13.99
N PHE A 194 -9.26 4.01 -14.09
CA PHE A 194 -8.39 2.84 -14.09
C PHE A 194 -8.23 2.31 -15.51
N THR A 195 -7.47 3.03 -16.34
CA THR A 195 -7.33 2.73 -17.79
C THR A 195 -6.81 1.34 -18.10
N ASP A 196 -6.11 0.73 -17.16
CA ASP A 196 -5.41 -0.55 -17.33
C ASP A 196 -6.27 -1.75 -16.86
N ASP A 197 -7.44 -1.49 -16.26
CA ASP A 197 -8.40 -2.50 -15.80
C ASP A 197 -9.55 -2.66 -16.82
N PRO A 198 -9.76 -3.85 -17.44
CA PRO A 198 -10.81 -4.04 -18.44
C PRO A 198 -12.26 -3.88 -17.95
N GLN A 199 -12.53 -3.97 -16.65
CA GLN A 199 -13.84 -3.78 -16.04
C GLN A 199 -14.09 -2.31 -15.64
N LEU A 200 -13.03 -1.56 -15.31
CA LEU A 200 -13.11 -0.17 -14.84
C LEU A 200 -12.67 0.89 -15.86
N LYS A 201 -12.10 0.51 -17.01
CA LYS A 201 -11.78 1.45 -18.11
C LYS A 201 -12.98 2.26 -18.62
N ASP A 202 -14.19 1.73 -18.47
CA ASP A 202 -15.45 2.38 -18.87
C ASP A 202 -16.16 3.03 -17.65
N PHE A 203 -15.42 3.30 -16.56
CA PHE A 203 -15.93 3.88 -15.31
C PHE A 203 -15.02 4.99 -14.80
N ILE A 204 -15.32 6.23 -15.20
CA ILE A 204 -14.59 7.44 -14.82
C ILE A 204 -15.33 8.13 -13.69
N ILE A 205 -14.81 8.02 -12.47
CA ILE A 205 -15.40 8.62 -11.28
C ILE A 205 -15.03 10.10 -11.22
N LEU A 206 -16.03 10.97 -11.40
CA LEU A 206 -15.87 12.43 -11.36
C LEU A 206 -15.77 12.97 -9.92
N ASN A 207 -16.35 12.26 -8.95
CA ASN A 207 -16.32 12.63 -7.54
C ASN A 207 -15.57 11.54 -6.73
N PRO A 208 -14.23 11.61 -6.57
CA PRO A 208 -13.47 10.56 -5.88
C PRO A 208 -13.95 10.30 -4.43
N GLN A 209 -14.45 11.33 -3.74
CA GLN A 209 -15.00 11.19 -2.39
C GLN A 209 -16.16 10.18 -2.33
N TRP A 210 -17.05 10.16 -3.35
CA TRP A 210 -18.15 9.20 -3.43
C TRP A 210 -17.66 7.74 -3.50
N ALA A 211 -16.49 7.49 -4.09
CA ALA A 211 -15.87 6.16 -4.07
C ALA A 211 -15.25 5.83 -2.70
N VAL A 212 -14.64 6.81 -2.02
CA VAL A 212 -14.10 6.65 -0.67
C VAL A 212 -15.22 6.39 0.35
N ASP A 213 -16.34 7.08 0.23
CA ASP A 213 -17.51 6.91 1.09
C ASP A 213 -18.08 5.49 0.98
N ALA A 214 -18.11 4.92 -0.24
CA ALA A 214 -18.50 3.53 -0.46
C ALA A 214 -17.63 2.55 0.35
N VAL A 215 -16.31 2.69 0.23
CA VAL A 215 -15.33 1.91 1.02
C VAL A 215 -15.54 2.11 2.52
N TYR A 216 -15.73 3.35 2.96
CA TYR A 216 -15.89 3.68 4.36
C TYR A 216 -17.17 3.10 4.96
N ILE A 217 -18.28 3.06 4.22
CA ILE A 217 -19.54 2.41 4.65
C ILE A 217 -19.30 0.93 4.99
N ILE A 218 -18.46 0.22 4.22
CA ILE A 218 -18.10 -1.18 4.51
C ILE A 218 -17.14 -1.26 5.71
N LEU A 219 -16.04 -0.49 5.70
CA LEU A 219 -14.99 -0.59 6.74
C LEU A 219 -15.46 -0.11 8.13
N SER A 220 -16.38 0.85 8.19
CA SER A 220 -16.97 1.35 9.45
C SER A 220 -18.10 0.47 9.99
N ASN A 221 -18.56 -0.55 9.24
CA ASN A 221 -19.74 -1.30 9.61
C ASN A 221 -19.51 -2.25 10.79
N THR A 222 -20.25 -2.05 11.88
CA THR A 222 -20.10 -2.84 13.12
C THR A 222 -20.38 -4.34 12.98
N LYS A 223 -21.23 -4.77 12.04
CA LYS A 223 -21.46 -6.21 11.75
C LYS A 223 -20.22 -6.81 11.09
N ILE A 224 -19.69 -6.13 10.06
CA ILE A 224 -18.51 -6.58 9.31
C ILE A 224 -17.26 -6.60 10.21
N GLN A 225 -17.06 -5.56 11.02
CA GLN A 225 -15.99 -5.49 12.02
C GLN A 225 -16.06 -6.64 13.05
N ARG A 226 -17.25 -6.94 13.59
CA ARG A 226 -17.44 -8.07 14.51
C ARG A 226 -17.25 -9.43 13.84
N ASN A 227 -17.45 -9.51 12.53
CA ASN A 227 -17.23 -10.71 11.72
C ASN A 227 -15.80 -10.77 11.12
N ALA A 228 -14.82 -10.11 11.77
CA ALA A 228 -13.42 -10.07 11.38
C ALA A 228 -13.17 -9.66 9.90
N GLY A 229 -14.02 -8.79 9.35
CA GLY A 229 -13.92 -8.34 7.97
C GLY A 229 -14.59 -9.24 6.93
N LYS A 230 -15.28 -10.33 7.30
CA LYS A 230 -16.06 -11.17 6.37
C LYS A 230 -17.43 -10.55 6.11
N PHE A 231 -17.76 -10.32 4.83
CA PHE A 231 -19.04 -9.78 4.36
C PHE A 231 -19.50 -10.48 3.07
N THR A 232 -20.78 -10.33 2.75
CA THR A 232 -21.43 -10.96 1.59
C THR A 232 -21.89 -9.92 0.58
N TYR A 233 -22.23 -10.34 -0.64
CA TYR A 233 -22.89 -9.46 -1.61
C TYR A 233 -24.22 -8.87 -1.09
N ASP A 234 -25.00 -9.64 -0.31
CA ASP A 234 -26.23 -9.15 0.33
C ASP A 234 -25.94 -8.03 1.36
N ASP A 235 -24.81 -8.10 2.07
CA ASP A 235 -24.37 -7.00 2.93
C ASP A 235 -24.14 -5.73 2.12
N ILE A 236 -23.45 -5.83 0.97
CA ILE A 236 -23.21 -4.71 0.06
C ILE A 236 -24.54 -4.14 -0.45
N GLU A 237 -25.46 -4.99 -0.93
CA GLU A 237 -26.78 -4.53 -1.40
C GLU A 237 -27.57 -3.81 -0.31
N SER A 238 -27.46 -4.24 0.95
CA SER A 238 -28.14 -3.63 2.08
C SER A 238 -27.51 -2.30 2.52
N LEU A 239 -26.18 -2.21 2.53
CA LEU A 239 -25.44 -1.04 3.04
C LEU A 239 -25.33 0.09 2.01
N TRP A 240 -25.22 -0.25 0.73
CA TRP A 240 -25.17 0.72 -0.37
C TRP A 240 -26.55 0.99 -0.99
N LYS A 241 -27.63 0.48 -0.38
CA LYS A 241 -28.99 0.50 -0.94
C LYS A 241 -29.46 1.89 -1.35
N ASP A 242 -29.27 2.85 -0.45
CA ASP A 242 -29.90 4.18 -0.52
C ASP A 242 -29.00 5.23 -1.20
N SER A 243 -27.74 4.89 -1.49
CA SER A 243 -26.72 5.82 -2.01
C SER A 243 -26.10 5.40 -3.35
N TYR A 244 -26.27 4.14 -3.76
CA TYR A 244 -25.68 3.58 -4.98
C TYR A 244 -26.67 2.67 -5.69
N SER A 245 -26.77 2.78 -7.02
CA SER A 245 -27.53 1.88 -7.89
C SER A 245 -26.86 0.49 -7.99
N ILE A 246 -27.60 -0.51 -8.50
CA ILE A 246 -27.12 -1.90 -8.57
C ILE A 246 -25.84 -2.01 -9.41
N GLU A 247 -25.73 -1.27 -10.52
CA GLU A 247 -24.53 -1.28 -11.37
C GLU A 247 -23.32 -0.65 -10.68
N GLU A 248 -23.53 0.49 -10.00
CA GLU A 248 -22.47 1.18 -9.24
C GLU A 248 -21.93 0.30 -8.12
N ARG A 249 -22.78 -0.48 -7.42
CA ARG A 249 -22.33 -1.42 -6.38
C ARG A 249 -21.37 -2.46 -6.95
N SER A 250 -21.65 -3.05 -8.11
CA SER A 250 -20.76 -4.00 -8.76
C SER A 250 -19.42 -3.37 -9.16
N LYS A 251 -19.44 -2.16 -9.73
CA LYS A 251 -18.23 -1.42 -10.13
C LYS A 251 -17.38 -0.98 -8.92
N LEU A 252 -18.01 -0.53 -7.83
CA LEU A 252 -17.33 -0.16 -6.59
C LEU A 252 -16.74 -1.37 -5.84
N LEU A 253 -17.39 -2.54 -5.91
CA LEU A 253 -16.83 -3.78 -5.40
C LEU A 253 -15.60 -4.24 -6.21
N ALA A 254 -15.65 -4.15 -7.55
CA ALA A 254 -14.50 -4.41 -8.42
C ALA A 254 -13.34 -3.44 -8.13
N LEU A 255 -13.63 -2.17 -7.84
CA LEU A 255 -12.66 -1.17 -7.41
C LEU A 255 -11.97 -1.52 -6.07
N MET A 256 -12.70 -2.12 -5.12
CA MET A 256 -12.14 -2.57 -3.83
C MET A 256 -11.27 -3.84 -3.92
N SER A 257 -11.37 -4.59 -5.02
CA SER A 257 -10.76 -5.90 -5.19
C SER A 257 -9.21 -5.89 -5.29
N LYS A 258 -8.63 -7.09 -5.37
CA LYS A 258 -7.19 -7.37 -5.50
C LYS A 258 -6.50 -6.60 -6.63
N ASP A 259 -7.15 -6.44 -7.78
CA ASP A 259 -6.46 -5.91 -8.96
C ASP A 259 -6.32 -4.37 -8.89
N ASN A 260 -7.28 -3.72 -8.22
CA ASN A 260 -7.36 -2.26 -8.07
C ASN A 260 -6.78 -1.80 -6.72
N PHE A 261 -7.63 -1.59 -5.71
CA PHE A 261 -7.25 -0.98 -4.44
C PHE A 261 -6.67 -1.94 -3.39
N GLU A 262 -6.75 -3.26 -3.61
CA GLU A 262 -6.26 -4.28 -2.68
C GLU A 262 -6.87 -4.13 -1.27
N ILE A 263 -8.16 -3.79 -1.21
CA ILE A 263 -8.91 -3.64 0.05
C ILE A 263 -9.53 -4.97 0.47
N CYS A 264 -10.11 -5.72 -0.46
CA CYS A 264 -10.72 -7.02 -0.20
C CYS A 264 -10.39 -8.08 -1.27
N TYR A 265 -10.68 -9.34 -0.94
CA TYR A 265 -10.68 -10.48 -1.87
C TYR A 265 -11.94 -11.32 -1.70
N GLU A 266 -12.33 -12.05 -2.75
CA GLU A 266 -13.39 -13.06 -2.70
C GLU A 266 -12.81 -14.41 -2.24
N LEU A 267 -13.54 -15.15 -1.40
CA LEU A 267 -13.14 -16.49 -0.97
C LEU A 267 -13.27 -17.50 -2.11
N ALA A 268 -12.15 -18.11 -2.52
CA ALA A 268 -12.11 -19.09 -3.61
C ALA A 268 -13.10 -20.27 -3.46
N ASN A 269 -13.45 -20.65 -2.22
CA ASN A 269 -14.36 -21.74 -1.90
C ASN A 269 -15.81 -21.28 -1.60
N GLU A 270 -16.04 -19.99 -1.38
CA GLU A 270 -17.31 -19.40 -0.95
C GLU A 270 -17.63 -18.18 -1.82
N LYS A 271 -18.08 -18.41 -3.06
CA LYS A 271 -18.42 -17.32 -4.00
C LYS A 271 -19.48 -16.37 -3.43
N GLY A 272 -19.33 -15.08 -3.71
CA GLY A 272 -20.14 -13.99 -3.16
C GLY A 272 -19.80 -13.59 -1.72
N ILE A 273 -18.73 -14.16 -1.15
CA ILE A 273 -18.23 -13.83 0.19
C ILE A 273 -16.83 -13.24 0.09
N TYR A 274 -16.66 -12.09 0.73
CA TYR A 274 -15.47 -11.26 0.67
C TYR A 274 -14.85 -11.08 2.06
N ILE A 275 -13.54 -10.88 2.10
CA ILE A 275 -12.80 -10.52 3.32
C ILE A 275 -12.05 -9.22 3.10
N ALA A 276 -12.19 -8.27 4.03
CA ALA A 276 -11.42 -7.02 4.12
C ALA A 276 -10.33 -7.15 5.22
N PRO A 277 -9.04 -7.42 4.88
CA PRO A 277 -8.04 -7.81 5.87
C PRO A 277 -7.68 -6.75 6.92
N GLN A 278 -8.04 -5.48 6.70
CA GLN A 278 -7.88 -4.39 7.67
C GLN A 278 -8.72 -4.63 8.93
N LEU A 279 -9.82 -5.37 8.80
CA LEU A 279 -10.77 -5.69 9.87
C LEU A 279 -10.52 -7.04 10.53
N LEU A 280 -9.47 -7.77 10.14
CA LEU A 280 -9.05 -8.97 10.84
C LEU A 280 -8.61 -8.62 12.28
N THR A 281 -8.67 -9.61 13.16
CA THR A 281 -8.23 -9.47 14.56
C THR A 281 -6.72 -9.19 14.65
N ASP A 282 -6.27 -8.47 15.68
CA ASP A 282 -4.84 -8.35 16.02
C ASP A 282 -4.23 -9.66 16.54
N SER A 283 -5.05 -10.52 17.15
CA SER A 283 -4.60 -11.75 17.81
C SER A 283 -4.07 -12.76 16.81
N ARG A 284 -2.75 -12.99 16.85
CA ARG A 284 -2.10 -14.12 16.19
C ARG A 284 -2.71 -15.42 16.70
N LEU A 285 -3.23 -16.23 15.78
CA LEU A 285 -3.68 -17.59 16.10
C LEU A 285 -2.50 -18.38 16.68
N CYS A 286 -2.76 -19.16 17.74
CA CYS A 286 -1.71 -19.80 18.54
C CYS A 286 -1.05 -20.95 17.78
N TYR A 287 -0.10 -20.62 16.91
CA TYR A 287 0.62 -21.58 16.08
C TYR A 287 1.61 -22.39 16.96
N PRO A 288 1.53 -23.72 16.98
CA PRO A 288 2.45 -24.54 17.75
C PRO A 288 3.88 -24.37 17.21
N LYS A 289 4.86 -24.21 18.11
CA LYS A 289 6.28 -24.20 17.72
C LYS A 289 6.65 -25.59 17.16
N ARG A 290 6.57 -25.76 15.83
CA ARG A 290 7.20 -26.91 15.13
C ARG A 290 8.72 -26.78 15.20
N GLU A 291 9.42 -27.89 15.00
CA GLU A 291 10.84 -27.98 15.36
C GLU A 291 11.79 -27.48 14.27
N ARG A 292 12.69 -26.57 14.70
CA ARG A 292 14.11 -26.40 14.33
C ARG A 292 14.56 -26.17 12.87
N GLU A 293 13.86 -26.64 11.84
CA GLU A 293 14.28 -26.45 10.44
C GLU A 293 13.43 -25.36 9.75
N TYR A 294 13.78 -24.11 10.04
CA TYR A 294 13.16 -22.92 9.46
C TYR A 294 14.12 -22.20 8.52
N LEU A 295 13.73 -21.99 7.26
CA LEU A 295 14.29 -20.87 6.51
C LEU A 295 13.70 -19.58 7.08
N LYS A 296 14.56 -18.67 7.52
CA LYS A 296 14.17 -17.39 8.11
C LYS A 296 14.66 -16.24 7.25
N PHE A 297 13.77 -15.30 6.97
CA PHE A 297 14.06 -14.09 6.20
C PHE A 297 13.30 -12.91 6.78
N ARG A 298 13.90 -11.72 6.78
CA ARG A 298 13.33 -10.53 7.40
C ARG A 298 13.42 -9.34 6.43
N PHE A 299 12.34 -8.59 6.30
CA PHE A 299 12.36 -7.22 5.77
C PHE A 299 12.42 -6.26 6.94
N GLN A 300 13.44 -5.40 7.00
CA GLN A 300 13.63 -4.42 8.07
C GLN A 300 13.45 -2.99 7.52
N TYR A 301 12.58 -2.21 8.14
CA TYR A 301 12.15 -0.90 7.64
C TYR A 301 12.64 0.23 8.54
N THR A 302 13.16 1.31 7.94
CA THR A 302 13.37 2.60 8.64
C THR A 302 12.03 3.27 8.99
N PHE A 303 11.04 3.04 8.13
CA PHE A 303 9.64 3.37 8.35
C PHE A 303 8.77 2.36 7.60
N MET A 304 7.87 1.69 8.33
CA MET A 304 6.90 0.78 7.74
C MET A 304 5.52 1.47 7.73
N PRO A 305 4.96 1.81 6.56
CA PRO A 305 3.61 2.34 6.45
C PRO A 305 2.57 1.25 6.70
N GLU A 306 1.39 1.65 7.19
CA GLU A 306 0.28 0.73 7.43
C GLU A 306 -0.26 0.12 6.11
N GLY A 307 -0.62 -1.15 6.19
CA GLY A 307 -1.29 -1.86 5.10
C GLY A 307 -0.40 -2.61 4.09
N ILE A 308 0.86 -2.92 4.43
CA ILE A 308 1.68 -3.86 3.62
C ILE A 308 1.17 -5.30 3.79
N ILE A 309 1.00 -5.77 5.04
CA ILE A 309 0.55 -7.14 5.32
C ILE A 309 -0.89 -7.40 4.84
N THR A 310 -1.80 -6.44 5.02
CA THR A 310 -3.20 -6.59 4.55
C THR A 310 -3.27 -6.74 3.03
N ARG A 311 -2.45 -6.00 2.27
CA ARG A 311 -2.32 -6.18 0.81
C ARG A 311 -1.66 -7.49 0.42
N LEU A 312 -0.66 -7.95 1.19
CA LEU A 312 -0.06 -9.28 0.99
C LEU A 312 -1.10 -10.39 1.19
N ILE A 313 -1.98 -10.27 2.19
CA ILE A 313 -3.13 -11.17 2.41
C ILE A 313 -4.07 -11.16 1.20
N VAL A 314 -4.45 -9.97 0.69
CA VAL A 314 -5.30 -9.87 -0.52
C VAL A 314 -4.62 -10.51 -1.74
N ARG A 315 -3.31 -10.29 -1.93
CA ARG A 315 -2.56 -10.80 -3.08
C ARG A 315 -2.35 -12.31 -3.06
N LEU A 316 -2.04 -12.88 -1.90
CA LEU A 316 -1.76 -14.31 -1.71
C LEU A 316 -2.92 -15.11 -1.13
N HIS A 317 -4.17 -14.61 -1.25
CA HIS A 317 -5.34 -15.25 -0.66
C HIS A 317 -5.57 -16.70 -1.14
N ASP A 318 -5.18 -17.01 -2.38
CA ASP A 318 -5.24 -18.36 -2.97
C ASP A 318 -4.30 -19.35 -2.28
N LYS A 319 -3.31 -18.86 -1.54
CA LYS A 319 -2.28 -19.63 -0.82
C LYS A 319 -2.44 -19.55 0.70
N ILE A 320 -3.53 -18.99 1.23
CA ILE A 320 -3.73 -18.99 2.68
C ILE A 320 -3.95 -20.42 3.16
N ALA A 321 -3.14 -20.83 4.14
CA ALA A 321 -3.28 -22.10 4.82
C ALA A 321 -4.63 -22.17 5.54
N LYS A 322 -5.33 -23.29 5.38
CA LYS A 322 -6.63 -23.51 6.02
C LYS A 322 -6.49 -24.40 7.26
N ARG A 323 -7.27 -24.09 8.30
CA ARG A 323 -7.41 -24.88 9.54
C ARG A 323 -8.88 -24.87 9.94
N ASP A 324 -9.43 -26.06 10.20
CA ASP A 324 -10.85 -26.26 10.51
C ASP A 324 -11.81 -25.59 9.48
N GLY A 325 -11.37 -25.54 8.21
CA GLY A 325 -12.09 -24.90 7.10
C GLY A 325 -11.93 -23.38 7.00
N GLN A 326 -11.18 -22.73 7.90
CA GLN A 326 -10.99 -21.28 7.93
C GLN A 326 -9.57 -20.86 7.52
N ASP A 327 -9.48 -19.69 6.89
CA ASP A 327 -8.24 -19.06 6.44
C ASP A 327 -7.41 -18.55 7.64
N VAL A 328 -6.14 -18.98 7.75
CA VAL A 328 -5.25 -18.59 8.85
C VAL A 328 -4.56 -17.25 8.54
N ALA A 329 -5.30 -16.16 8.71
CA ALA A 329 -4.82 -14.79 8.60
C ALA A 329 -5.31 -13.91 9.76
N TRP A 330 -4.50 -12.92 10.14
CA TRP A 330 -4.83 -11.89 11.13
C TRP A 330 -4.25 -10.54 10.65
N ARG A 331 -4.61 -9.40 11.27
CA ARG A 331 -4.28 -8.07 10.69
C ARG A 331 -2.78 -7.85 10.45
N LYS A 332 -1.95 -8.53 11.25
CA LYS A 332 -0.47 -8.44 11.25
C LYS A 332 0.21 -9.71 10.76
N GLY A 333 -0.48 -10.66 10.12
CA GLY A 333 0.19 -11.80 9.52
C GLY A 333 -0.71 -12.83 8.86
N ILE A 334 -0.06 -13.77 8.21
CA ILE A 334 -0.65 -14.77 7.33
C ILE A 334 0.16 -16.08 7.45
N LEU A 335 -0.53 -17.21 7.48
CA LEU A 335 0.09 -18.50 7.24
C LEU A 335 -0.23 -18.89 5.80
N LEU A 336 0.81 -19.14 5.02
CA LEU A 336 0.73 -19.56 3.63
C LEU A 336 1.03 -21.06 3.53
N ASP A 337 0.34 -21.73 2.61
CA ASP A 337 0.49 -23.14 2.25
C ASP A 337 0.78 -23.23 0.74
N TYR A 338 1.88 -23.89 0.37
CA TYR A 338 2.32 -24.00 -1.02
C TYR A 338 3.24 -25.21 -1.21
N GLU A 339 2.79 -26.17 -2.02
CA GLU A 339 3.45 -27.48 -2.19
C GLU A 339 3.72 -28.13 -0.81
N ASP A 340 4.88 -28.76 -0.61
CA ASP A 340 5.28 -29.32 0.69
C ASP A 340 5.82 -28.26 1.69
N CYS A 341 5.33 -27.01 1.66
CA CYS A 341 5.85 -25.92 2.49
C CYS A 341 4.78 -25.02 3.13
N GLU A 342 5.00 -24.68 4.41
CA GLU A 342 4.22 -23.68 5.13
C GLU A 342 5.09 -22.46 5.46
N ALA A 343 4.65 -21.26 5.11
CA ALA A 343 5.33 -20.00 5.42
C ALA A 343 4.49 -19.10 6.31
N LEU A 344 5.00 -18.81 7.51
CA LEU A 344 4.41 -17.83 8.41
C LEU A 344 5.03 -16.46 8.13
N VAL A 345 4.23 -15.51 7.65
CA VAL A 345 4.64 -14.13 7.38
C VAL A 345 3.93 -13.18 8.35
N PHE A 346 4.65 -12.33 9.06
CA PHE A 346 4.04 -11.44 10.05
C PHE A 346 4.85 -10.18 10.32
N GLU A 347 4.14 -9.11 10.69
CA GLU A 347 4.74 -7.87 11.21
C GLU A 347 5.04 -8.02 12.71
N GLU A 348 6.24 -7.62 13.12
CA GLU A 348 6.59 -7.39 14.52
C GLU A 348 7.46 -6.13 14.69
N GLU A 349 7.87 -5.87 15.93
CA GLU A 349 8.86 -4.85 16.26
C GLU A 349 10.14 -5.55 16.73
N SER A 350 11.26 -5.21 16.10
CA SER A 350 12.59 -5.69 16.51
C SER A 350 13.00 -5.10 17.87
N ARG A 351 14.01 -5.69 18.52
CA ARG A 351 14.58 -5.12 19.77
C ARG A 351 15.13 -3.70 19.63
N GLU A 352 15.40 -3.24 18.41
CA GLU A 352 15.89 -1.90 18.10
C GLU A 352 14.74 -0.88 17.94
N GLY A 353 13.48 -1.30 18.13
CA GLY A 353 12.28 -0.47 17.92
C GLY A 353 11.92 -0.30 16.44
N LEU A 354 12.63 -0.97 15.52
CA LEU A 354 12.34 -0.93 14.09
C LEU A 354 11.25 -1.95 13.75
N LYS A 355 10.31 -1.54 12.90
CA LYS A 355 9.28 -2.40 12.31
C LYS A 355 9.89 -3.36 11.30
N VAL A 356 9.46 -4.62 11.36
CA VAL A 356 9.95 -5.69 10.48
C VAL A 356 8.82 -6.58 10.00
N ILE A 357 8.99 -7.18 8.82
CA ILE A 357 8.19 -8.33 8.38
C ILE A 357 9.10 -9.56 8.43
N ASP A 358 8.74 -10.51 9.28
CA ASP A 358 9.41 -11.81 9.37
C ASP A 358 8.70 -12.85 8.51
N ILE A 359 9.50 -13.70 7.88
CA ILE A 359 9.09 -14.85 7.08
C ILE A 359 9.81 -16.07 7.65
N ASN A 360 9.05 -17.02 8.19
CA ASN A 360 9.54 -18.30 8.68
C ASN A 360 8.92 -19.43 7.84
N ILE A 361 9.72 -20.16 7.07
CA ILE A 361 9.27 -21.24 6.18
C ILE A 361 9.70 -22.59 6.73
N THR A 362 8.78 -23.55 6.70
CA THR A 362 8.98 -24.95 7.12
C THR A 362 8.50 -25.89 6.03
N GLY A 363 8.90 -27.17 6.11
CA GLY A 363 8.56 -28.19 5.11
C GLY A 363 9.78 -28.58 4.28
N ASN A 364 9.58 -29.00 3.03
CA ASN A 364 10.63 -29.48 2.15
C ASN A 364 11.69 -28.39 1.86
N ILE A 365 12.92 -28.59 2.35
CA ILE A 365 14.03 -27.62 2.25
C ILE A 365 14.38 -27.21 0.81
N ASN A 366 14.12 -28.09 -0.17
CA ASN A 366 14.35 -27.76 -1.59
C ASN A 366 13.36 -26.72 -2.11
N GLU A 367 12.16 -26.66 -1.52
CA GLU A 367 11.04 -25.82 -1.96
C GLU A 367 10.97 -24.48 -1.22
N HIS A 368 11.60 -24.36 -0.04
CA HIS A 368 11.63 -23.13 0.77
C HIS A 368 11.95 -21.88 -0.06
N LYS A 369 12.93 -21.98 -0.98
CA LYS A 369 13.38 -20.87 -1.83
C LYS A 369 12.31 -20.36 -2.81
N TYR A 370 11.42 -21.23 -3.30
CA TYR A 370 10.38 -20.83 -4.24
C TYR A 370 9.25 -20.11 -3.52
N LEU A 371 8.81 -20.63 -2.37
CA LEU A 371 7.83 -19.95 -1.52
C LEU A 371 8.37 -18.61 -1.01
N LEU A 372 9.64 -18.56 -0.56
CA LEU A 372 10.30 -17.30 -0.21
C LEU A 372 10.32 -16.33 -1.38
N ARG A 373 10.64 -16.80 -2.60
CA ARG A 373 10.64 -15.96 -3.79
C ARG A 373 9.26 -15.38 -4.09
N ILE A 374 8.19 -16.19 -4.05
CA ILE A 374 6.80 -15.73 -4.25
C ILE A 374 6.47 -14.60 -3.26
N ILE A 375 6.76 -14.82 -1.96
CA ILE A 375 6.48 -13.83 -0.91
C ILE A 375 7.29 -12.54 -1.12
N ARG A 376 8.59 -12.65 -1.45
CA ARG A 376 9.45 -11.50 -1.70
C ARG A 376 9.04 -10.73 -2.95
N ASP A 377 8.75 -11.42 -4.05
CA ASP A 377 8.34 -10.80 -5.32
C ASP A 377 7.02 -10.03 -5.14
N GLU A 378 6.07 -10.54 -4.34
CA GLU A 378 4.84 -9.82 -3.96
C GLU A 378 5.08 -8.64 -3.02
N ILE A 379 5.89 -8.78 -1.95
CA ILE A 379 6.22 -7.65 -1.05
C ILE A 379 6.91 -6.53 -1.84
N HIS A 380 7.87 -6.86 -2.71
CA HIS A 380 8.51 -5.89 -3.61
C HIS A 380 7.52 -5.29 -4.63
N SER A 381 6.49 -6.03 -5.05
CA SER A 381 5.42 -5.52 -5.92
C SER A 381 4.50 -4.53 -5.19
N ILE A 382 4.14 -4.80 -3.93
CA ILE A 382 3.41 -3.88 -3.06
C ILE A 382 4.22 -2.59 -2.85
N HIS A 383 5.52 -2.70 -2.58
CA HIS A 383 6.41 -1.54 -2.45
C HIS A 383 6.39 -0.69 -3.72
N ARG A 384 6.56 -1.27 -4.91
CA ARG A 384 6.55 -0.53 -6.18
C ARG A 384 5.20 0.12 -6.50
N LYS A 385 4.06 -0.53 -6.18
CA LYS A 385 2.72 -0.02 -6.50
C LYS A 385 2.23 1.06 -5.52
N TRP A 386 2.50 0.90 -4.22
CA TRP A 386 1.87 1.70 -3.15
C TRP A 386 2.84 2.56 -2.33
N PHE A 387 4.12 2.20 -2.29
CA PHE A 387 5.10 2.78 -1.37
C PHE A 387 6.40 3.10 -2.10
N VAL A 388 6.27 3.90 -3.16
CA VAL A 388 7.40 4.40 -3.95
C VAL A 388 8.43 5.02 -2.99
N ASN A 389 9.72 4.77 -3.23
CA ASN A 389 10.84 5.23 -2.38
C ASN A 389 10.93 4.61 -0.96
N ILE A 390 10.18 3.54 -0.63
CA ILE A 390 10.29 2.89 0.69
C ILE A 390 11.70 2.36 0.97
N GLN A 391 12.23 2.75 2.14
CA GLN A 391 13.57 2.36 2.59
C GLN A 391 13.48 1.10 3.46
N MET A 392 14.00 0.00 2.94
CA MET A 392 14.06 -1.31 3.60
C MET A 392 15.36 -2.03 3.26
N GLU A 393 15.81 -2.88 4.18
CA GLU A 393 16.90 -3.84 3.94
C GLU A 393 16.37 -5.26 4.13
N GLU A 394 16.77 -6.15 3.24
CA GLU A 394 16.53 -7.59 3.35
C GLU A 394 17.59 -8.19 4.31
N MET A 395 17.16 -8.98 5.29
CA MET A 395 17.99 -9.42 6.42
C MET A 395 17.91 -10.95 6.60
N ILE A 396 19.06 -11.57 6.92
CA ILE A 396 19.18 -13.01 7.18
C ILE A 396 19.73 -13.21 8.61
N PRO A 397 19.12 -14.06 9.45
CA PRO A 397 19.66 -14.33 10.78
C PRO A 397 20.97 -15.11 10.71
N CYS A 398 21.89 -14.76 11.60
CA CYS A 398 23.16 -15.45 11.75
C CYS A 398 22.96 -16.88 12.27
N ASN A 399 23.70 -17.83 11.70
CA ASN A 399 23.69 -19.24 12.07
C ASN A 399 24.88 -19.64 13.00
N CYS A 400 25.64 -18.68 13.53
CA CYS A 400 26.71 -18.98 14.50
C CYS A 400 26.14 -19.67 15.74
N SER A 401 26.97 -20.43 16.46
CA SER A 401 26.55 -21.21 17.64
C SER A 401 25.78 -20.40 18.70
N SER A 402 26.11 -19.12 18.89
CA SER A 402 25.40 -18.22 19.81
C SER A 402 24.07 -17.68 19.27
N CYS A 403 23.90 -17.56 17.96
CA CYS A 403 22.66 -17.09 17.32
C CYS A 403 21.69 -18.22 16.98
N ALA A 404 22.21 -19.43 16.75
CA ALA A 404 21.44 -20.66 16.53
C ALA A 404 20.98 -21.33 17.84
N ASP A 405 21.44 -20.86 19.00
CA ASP A 405 21.02 -21.35 20.30
C ASP A 405 19.50 -21.21 20.50
N PRO A 406 18.74 -22.30 20.77
CA PRO A 406 17.30 -22.24 21.02
C PRO A 406 16.88 -21.37 22.22
N GLU A 407 17.77 -21.09 23.17
CA GLU A 407 17.51 -20.15 24.28
C GLU A 407 17.71 -18.69 23.85
N ASN A 408 18.50 -18.44 22.79
CA ASN A 408 18.66 -17.11 22.22
C ASN A 408 17.48 -16.73 21.34
N ASN A 409 16.52 -16.02 21.94
CA ASN A 409 15.36 -15.45 21.23
C ASN A 409 15.70 -14.26 20.31
N THR A 410 16.99 -13.95 20.10
CA THR A 410 17.48 -12.89 19.18
C THR A 410 18.80 -13.26 18.52
N PRO A 411 18.78 -13.94 17.37
CA PRO A 411 19.95 -13.98 16.50
C PRO A 411 20.33 -12.56 16.06
N TYR A 412 21.61 -12.33 15.83
CA TYR A 412 22.07 -11.21 15.01
C TYR A 412 21.56 -11.38 13.58
N TYR A 413 21.30 -10.29 12.85
CA TYR A 413 20.88 -10.33 11.45
C TYR A 413 21.92 -9.66 10.55
N HIS A 414 22.33 -10.36 9.50
CA HIS A 414 23.22 -9.85 8.46
C HIS A 414 22.40 -9.23 7.32
N PRO A 415 22.76 -8.04 6.81
CA PRO A 415 22.17 -7.48 5.60
C PRO A 415 22.43 -8.37 4.39
N PHE A 416 21.37 -8.78 3.69
CA PHE A 416 21.43 -9.61 2.50
C PHE A 416 22.18 -8.91 1.35
N SER A 417 22.11 -7.57 1.27
CA SER A 417 22.92 -6.80 0.32
C SER A 417 24.43 -6.93 0.60
N VAL A 418 24.84 -7.08 1.86
CA VAL A 418 26.23 -7.29 2.27
C VAL A 418 26.65 -8.73 1.98
N LEU A 419 25.83 -9.73 2.31
CA LEU A 419 26.12 -11.14 2.01
C LEU A 419 26.32 -11.38 0.50
N LYS A 420 25.48 -10.78 -0.35
CA LYS A 420 25.69 -10.75 -1.81
C LYS A 420 27.05 -10.16 -2.18
N LYS A 421 27.40 -8.97 -1.68
CA LYS A 421 28.70 -8.32 -1.93
C LYS A 421 29.91 -9.16 -1.45
N PHE A 422 29.76 -9.96 -0.39
CA PHE A 422 30.81 -10.88 0.07
C PHE A 422 30.99 -12.04 -0.91
N ARG A 423 29.89 -12.74 -1.26
CA ARG A 423 29.87 -13.80 -2.27
C ARG A 423 30.44 -13.33 -3.61
N ASP A 424 29.98 -12.20 -4.12
CA ASP A 424 30.37 -11.65 -5.42
C ASP A 424 31.86 -11.23 -5.47
N LYS A 425 32.48 -10.97 -4.31
CA LYS A 425 33.92 -10.71 -4.15
C LYS A 425 34.72 -11.97 -3.76
N GLY A 426 34.10 -13.15 -3.70
CA GLY A 426 34.73 -14.38 -3.24
C GLY A 426 35.24 -14.31 -1.80
N ARG A 427 34.52 -13.60 -0.92
CA ARG A 427 34.75 -13.66 0.53
C ARG A 427 33.75 -14.62 1.14
N HIS A 428 34.28 -15.69 1.71
CA HIS A 428 33.51 -16.82 2.22
C HIS A 428 33.14 -16.69 3.70
N GLU A 429 33.81 -15.83 4.46
CA GLU A 429 33.56 -15.66 5.89
C GLU A 429 33.10 -14.22 6.19
N ILE A 430 32.16 -14.09 7.13
CA ILE A 430 31.70 -12.83 7.68
C ILE A 430 31.56 -12.94 9.21
N THR A 431 32.05 -11.95 9.94
CA THR A 431 31.96 -11.94 11.41
C THR A 431 30.54 -11.61 11.87
N CYS A 432 30.01 -12.39 12.80
CA CYS A 432 28.78 -12.06 13.52
C CYS A 432 29.05 -10.94 14.53
N ASN A 433 28.46 -9.77 14.34
CA ASN A 433 28.74 -8.61 15.20
C ASN A 433 28.26 -8.76 16.67
N ALA A 434 27.35 -9.70 16.95
CA ALA A 434 26.88 -9.95 18.33
C ALA A 434 27.75 -10.95 19.11
N SER A 435 28.37 -11.92 18.44
CA SER A 435 29.15 -13.00 19.08
C SER A 435 30.65 -12.97 18.76
N VAL A 436 31.06 -12.16 17.77
CA VAL A 436 32.43 -12.09 17.22
C VAL A 436 32.90 -13.44 16.65
N ILE A 437 31.97 -14.31 16.25
CA ILE A 437 32.22 -15.60 15.59
C ILE A 437 32.12 -15.40 14.08
N ASP A 438 33.13 -15.82 13.33
CA ASP A 438 33.07 -15.87 11.87
C ASP A 438 32.18 -17.02 11.39
N VAL A 439 31.32 -16.74 10.43
CA VAL A 439 30.40 -17.70 9.81
C VAL A 439 30.56 -17.73 8.29
N ASP A 440 30.34 -18.91 7.71
CA ASP A 440 30.40 -19.10 6.27
C ASP A 440 29.21 -18.42 5.57
N VAL A 441 29.51 -17.57 4.59
CA VAL A 441 28.57 -16.77 3.83
C VAL A 441 27.65 -17.65 2.98
N MET A 442 28.13 -18.80 2.47
CA MET A 442 27.27 -19.70 1.69
C MET A 442 26.25 -20.41 2.58
N SER A 443 26.61 -20.78 3.81
CA SER A 443 25.72 -21.38 4.81
C SER A 443 24.62 -20.43 5.29
N LEU A 444 24.87 -19.12 5.31
CA LEU A 444 23.82 -18.10 5.52
C LEU A 444 22.90 -17.94 4.29
N LEU A 445 23.37 -18.30 3.11
CA LEU A 445 22.64 -18.16 1.84
C LEU A 445 21.98 -19.48 1.38
N GLU A 446 22.15 -20.57 2.15
CA GLU A 446 21.47 -21.84 1.94
C GLU A 446 19.95 -21.68 2.16
N GLY A 447 19.15 -22.38 1.37
CA GLY A 447 17.70 -22.17 1.29
C GLY A 447 17.26 -20.87 0.60
N ILE A 448 18.15 -19.90 0.35
CA ILE A 448 17.86 -18.69 -0.46
C ILE A 448 18.18 -18.90 -1.94
N TYR A 449 19.30 -19.56 -2.25
CA TYR A 449 19.78 -19.85 -3.60
C TYR A 449 19.77 -21.34 -3.91
N PHE A 450 19.80 -21.71 -5.20
CA PHE A 450 20.07 -23.10 -5.57
C PHE A 450 21.51 -23.47 -5.23
N LYS A 451 21.75 -24.72 -4.82
CA LYS A 451 23.09 -25.28 -4.63
C LYS A 451 24.00 -25.11 -5.86
N LYS A 452 23.45 -25.22 -7.08
CA LYS A 452 24.17 -24.93 -8.34
C LYS A 452 24.62 -23.47 -8.49
N GLU A 453 23.88 -22.50 -7.94
CA GLU A 453 24.21 -21.07 -8.01
C GLU A 453 25.29 -20.70 -6.99
N LEU A 454 25.25 -21.33 -5.81
CA LEU A 454 26.31 -21.24 -4.81
C LEU A 454 27.62 -21.87 -5.36
N LEU A 455 27.54 -23.09 -5.89
CA LEU A 455 28.69 -23.82 -6.44
C LEU A 455 29.27 -23.23 -7.74
N ALA A 456 28.48 -22.54 -8.56
CA ALA A 456 28.97 -21.95 -9.82
C ALA A 456 30.09 -20.91 -9.59
N HIS A 457 30.00 -20.12 -8.50
CA HIS A 457 31.04 -19.17 -8.13
C HIS A 457 32.32 -19.84 -7.60
N ASP A 458 32.19 -20.92 -6.83
CA ASP A 458 33.36 -21.70 -6.39
C ASP A 458 34.06 -22.43 -7.55
N GLY A 459 33.28 -22.89 -8.53
CA GLY A 459 33.79 -23.53 -9.76
C GLY A 459 34.63 -22.59 -10.62
N ILE A 460 34.17 -21.35 -10.83
CA ILE A 460 34.95 -20.31 -11.54
C ILE A 460 36.31 -20.13 -10.85
N ARG A 461 36.31 -20.04 -9.51
CA ARG A 461 37.54 -19.83 -8.73
C ARG A 461 38.49 -21.02 -8.72
N TYR A 462 37.98 -22.25 -8.84
CA TYR A 462 38.80 -23.44 -9.09
C TYR A 462 39.45 -23.39 -10.47
N SER A 463 38.72 -22.95 -11.50
CA SER A 463 39.26 -22.79 -12.85
C SER A 463 40.32 -21.69 -12.94
N GLU A 464 40.11 -20.53 -12.29
CA GLU A 464 41.09 -19.44 -12.24
C GLU A 464 42.37 -19.86 -11.51
N LYS A 465 42.26 -20.52 -10.35
CA LYS A 465 43.42 -21.06 -9.62
C LYS A 465 44.13 -22.20 -10.36
N LEU A 466 43.44 -22.93 -11.23
CA LEU A 466 44.06 -23.90 -12.14
C LEU A 466 44.78 -23.19 -13.30
N ILE A 467 44.22 -22.12 -13.86
CA ILE A 467 44.86 -21.32 -14.90
C ILE A 467 46.14 -20.65 -14.38
N GLU A 468 46.12 -20.08 -13.17
CA GLU A 468 47.32 -19.54 -12.51
C GLU A 468 48.37 -20.65 -12.28
N ARG A 469 47.98 -21.82 -11.76
CA ARG A 469 48.91 -22.94 -11.52
C ARG A 469 49.46 -23.60 -12.78
N VAL A 470 48.73 -23.57 -13.90
CA VAL A 470 49.22 -24.08 -15.19
C VAL A 470 50.22 -23.12 -15.84
N GLN A 471 50.20 -21.83 -15.50
CA GLN A 471 51.16 -20.84 -16.02
C GLN A 471 52.55 -20.88 -15.34
N GLU A 472 52.70 -21.57 -14.20
CA GLU A 472 53.96 -21.63 -13.42
C GLU A 472 54.76 -22.94 -13.58
N THR A 473 54.53 -23.75 -14.62
CA THR A 473 55.36 -24.95 -14.88
C THR A 473 56.25 -24.82 -16.13
N PRO A 474 57.58 -25.09 -16.03
CA PRO A 474 58.49 -24.92 -17.14
C PRO A 474 58.35 -26.04 -18.18
N LYS A 475 58.40 -25.65 -19.46
CA LYS A 475 58.36 -26.57 -20.60
C LYS A 475 59.48 -27.61 -20.54
N SER A 476 59.12 -28.88 -20.48
CA SER A 476 59.95 -29.97 -21.02
C SER A 476 59.06 -30.89 -21.85
N ALA A 477 59.61 -31.41 -22.96
CA ALA A 477 58.85 -32.11 -23.97
C ALA A 477 58.65 -33.59 -23.63
N ASN A 478 57.51 -34.16 -24.04
CA ASN A 478 57.50 -35.39 -24.85
C ASN A 478 56.12 -35.61 -25.50
N GLU A 479 56.14 -36.19 -26.69
CA GLU A 479 54.97 -36.49 -27.52
C GLU A 479 54.28 -37.78 -27.06
N ILE A 480 52.93 -37.79 -26.95
CA ILE A 480 52.13 -39.02 -27.09
C ILE A 480 50.82 -38.70 -27.83
N HIS A 481 50.60 -39.40 -28.95
CA HIS A 481 49.35 -39.48 -29.72
C HIS A 481 48.38 -40.51 -29.13
N VAL A 482 47.08 -40.19 -28.94
CA VAL A 482 45.85 -41.02 -29.18
C VAL A 482 44.66 -40.03 -29.21
N HIS A 483 43.99 -39.72 -30.32
CA HIS A 483 42.93 -40.43 -31.09
C HIS A 483 41.47 -40.32 -30.54
N ASN A 484 40.52 -40.00 -31.43
CA ASN A 484 39.10 -39.69 -31.17
C ASN A 484 38.17 -40.93 -31.17
N HIS A 485 37.04 -40.86 -30.45
CA HIS A 485 35.72 -41.56 -30.62
C HIS A 485 34.86 -41.30 -29.35
N LEU A 486 33.52 -41.18 -29.28
CA LEU A 486 32.35 -41.02 -30.18
C LEU A 486 31.44 -39.92 -29.53
N LEU A 487 30.69 -39.06 -30.22
CA LEU A 487 29.43 -39.21 -31.00
C LEU A 487 28.23 -39.90 -30.30
N ALA A 488 27.16 -39.08 -30.10
CA ALA A 488 25.72 -39.41 -30.22
C ALA A 488 25.11 -40.49 -29.28
N GLN A 489 23.79 -40.55 -28.97
CA GLN A 489 22.58 -39.73 -29.15
C GLN A 489 21.48 -40.39 -28.26
N ALA A 490 20.49 -39.64 -27.73
CA ALA A 490 19.14 -40.17 -27.40
C ALA A 490 18.18 -39.02 -27.04
N GLU A 491 16.93 -39.10 -27.50
CA GLU A 491 15.90 -38.06 -27.38
C GLU A 491 14.72 -38.48 -26.48
N LEU A 492 13.85 -37.51 -26.17
CA LEU A 492 12.63 -37.61 -25.35
C LEU A 492 11.45 -38.27 -26.11
N PRO A 493 10.45 -38.80 -25.37
CA PRO A 493 9.09 -38.91 -25.88
C PRO A 493 8.01 -38.32 -24.94
N GLU A 494 6.96 -37.79 -25.55
CA GLU A 494 5.66 -37.36 -25.00
C GLU A 494 4.65 -37.38 -26.18
N PRO A 495 3.31 -37.26 -26.00
CA PRO A 495 2.45 -37.69 -24.89
C PRO A 495 1.29 -38.60 -25.38
N GLU A 496 0.45 -39.13 -24.49
CA GLU A 496 -0.77 -39.88 -24.86
C GLU A 496 -2.06 -39.28 -24.27
N LYS A 497 -3.16 -39.36 -25.03
CA LYS A 497 -4.49 -38.81 -24.69
C LYS A 497 -5.42 -39.90 -24.16
N ILE A 498 -6.28 -39.58 -23.19
CA ILE A 498 -7.50 -40.35 -22.87
C ILE A 498 -8.69 -39.38 -22.73
N SER A 499 -9.89 -39.86 -23.08
CA SER A 499 -11.14 -39.11 -23.25
C SER A 499 -12.28 -39.59 -22.33
N GLU A 500 -13.35 -38.77 -22.25
CA GLU A 500 -14.71 -39.13 -21.78
C GLU A 500 -14.85 -39.44 -20.26
N GLU A 501 -16.01 -39.29 -19.59
CA GLU A 501 -17.39 -39.03 -20.06
C GLU A 501 -18.22 -38.22 -19.04
N VAL A 502 -19.48 -37.91 -19.37
CA VAL A 502 -20.42 -37.05 -18.61
C VAL A 502 -21.41 -37.87 -17.78
N HIS A 503 -21.74 -37.43 -16.55
CA HIS A 503 -22.99 -37.84 -15.88
C HIS A 503 -23.74 -36.69 -15.20
N THR A 504 -25.02 -36.57 -15.57
CA THR A 504 -26.00 -35.63 -15.01
C THR A 504 -26.99 -36.35 -14.08
N THR A 505 -27.27 -35.78 -12.91
CA THR A 505 -28.52 -36.04 -12.17
C THR A 505 -28.98 -34.80 -11.39
N ALA A 506 -30.24 -34.42 -11.58
CA ALA A 506 -30.97 -33.49 -10.71
C ALA A 506 -32.06 -34.27 -9.94
N ILE A 507 -32.58 -33.75 -8.81
CA ILE A 507 -34.00 -33.87 -8.39
C ILE A 507 -34.32 -33.12 -7.06
N ASN A 508 -35.40 -32.32 -7.11
CA ASN A 508 -36.38 -31.86 -6.10
C ASN A 508 -36.05 -31.20 -4.74
N LYS A 509 -36.40 -29.90 -4.68
CA LYS A 509 -37.43 -29.25 -3.82
C LYS A 509 -38.08 -30.09 -2.69
N HIS A 510 -38.22 -29.49 -1.49
CA HIS A 510 -39.54 -28.95 -1.03
C HIS A 510 -39.45 -27.91 0.10
N LYS A 511 -40.53 -27.11 0.23
CA LYS A 511 -40.69 -25.97 1.16
C LYS A 511 -41.07 -26.38 2.58
N TRP A 512 -40.80 -25.51 3.57
CA TRP A 512 -41.76 -25.14 4.63
C TRP A 512 -41.62 -23.65 4.99
N THR A 513 -42.70 -23.08 5.55
CA THR A 513 -42.93 -21.64 5.75
C THR A 513 -43.40 -21.33 7.18
N LEU A 514 -43.40 -20.03 7.54
CA LEU A 514 -43.85 -19.42 8.81
C LEU A 514 -42.93 -19.61 10.03
N LEU A 515 -42.39 -18.49 10.53
CA LEU A 515 -43.05 -17.81 11.65
C LEU A 515 -42.66 -16.32 11.71
N THR A 516 -43.68 -15.48 11.86
CA THR A 516 -43.60 -14.01 11.95
C THR A 516 -43.68 -13.53 13.39
N SER A 517 -43.17 -12.30 13.61
CA SER A 517 -43.55 -11.37 14.69
C SER A 517 -42.79 -11.47 16.03
N ILE A 518 -42.62 -10.29 16.65
CA ILE A 518 -42.03 -10.01 17.98
C ILE A 518 -40.48 -10.11 17.93
N ILE A 519 -39.67 -9.06 18.10
CA ILE A 519 -39.83 -7.84 18.91
C ILE A 519 -39.54 -6.57 18.10
N LEU A 520 -40.50 -5.64 18.08
CA LEU A 520 -40.33 -4.27 17.61
C LEU A 520 -40.82 -3.35 18.73
N LEU A 521 -40.03 -3.20 19.81
CA LEU A 521 -40.32 -2.31 20.95
C LEU A 521 -39.13 -2.15 21.92
N LEU A 522 -37.99 -1.63 21.43
CA LEU A 522 -37.04 -0.86 22.23
C LEU A 522 -36.65 0.40 21.44
N LEU A 523 -37.60 1.33 21.42
CA LEU A 523 -37.48 2.64 20.79
C LEU A 523 -37.23 3.72 21.85
N PHE A 524 -36.49 4.75 21.43
CA PHE A 524 -36.31 6.08 22.06
C PHE A 524 -35.49 6.20 23.35
N GLY A 525 -34.29 6.77 23.16
CA GLY A 525 -33.51 7.50 24.17
C GLY A 525 -32.51 8.45 23.48
N THR A 526 -32.80 9.76 23.53
CA THR A 526 -31.97 10.90 23.06
C THR A 526 -31.55 10.94 21.58
N TRP A 527 -32.45 11.47 20.74
CA TRP A 527 -32.15 12.15 19.48
C TRP A 527 -32.13 13.68 19.73
N SER A 528 -31.03 14.37 19.42
CA SER A 528 -31.06 15.80 19.04
C SER A 528 -29.70 16.33 18.55
N GLY A 529 -29.67 16.79 17.30
CA GLY A 529 -28.70 17.78 16.79
C GLY A 529 -27.39 17.24 16.20
N TYR A 530 -27.41 16.90 14.90
CA TYR A 530 -26.83 17.74 13.83
C TYR A 530 -27.01 17.03 12.48
N GLU A 531 -28.05 17.44 11.74
CA GLU A 531 -28.08 17.26 10.29
C GLU A 531 -27.29 18.42 9.63
N TYR A 532 -26.97 18.25 8.34
CA TYR A 532 -26.20 19.16 7.48
C TYR A 532 -24.71 19.28 7.76
N LEU A 533 -23.93 18.57 6.94
CA LEU A 533 -22.80 19.12 6.16
C LEU A 533 -22.37 18.13 5.06
N THR A 534 -23.30 17.84 4.14
CA THR A 534 -23.01 17.15 2.87
C THR A 534 -22.88 18.21 1.78
N ASP A 535 -21.66 18.68 1.52
CA ASP A 535 -21.38 19.56 0.38
C ASP A 535 -19.90 19.46 -0.01
N SER A 536 -19.54 18.37 -0.69
CA SER A 536 -18.26 18.20 -1.41
C SER A 536 -18.28 18.96 -2.74
N THR A 537 -18.71 20.22 -2.69
CA THR A 537 -18.70 21.15 -3.81
C THR A 537 -17.46 22.06 -3.76
N LEU A 538 -17.17 22.77 -4.85
CA LEU A 538 -16.08 23.76 -4.91
C LEU A 538 -16.31 24.89 -3.88
N ILE A 539 -15.75 24.76 -2.68
CA ILE A 539 -16.05 25.65 -1.55
C ILE A 539 -15.35 27.02 -1.74
N PRO A 540 -16.07 28.14 -1.90
CA PRO A 540 -15.49 29.47 -1.74
C PRO A 540 -15.07 29.62 -0.26
N PHE A 541 -13.88 30.16 0.02
CA PHE A 541 -13.12 30.01 1.29
C PHE A 541 -13.78 30.47 2.62
N GLU A 542 -15.05 30.86 2.64
CA GLU A 542 -15.71 31.57 3.75
C GLU A 542 -16.58 30.69 4.69
N PRO A 543 -17.27 29.61 4.27
CA PRO A 543 -18.03 28.72 5.17
C PRO A 543 -17.15 27.84 6.08
N LEU A 544 -15.85 27.71 5.78
CA LEU A 544 -14.96 26.70 6.37
C LEU A 544 -14.83 26.81 7.91
N ILE A 545 -15.00 28.01 8.46
CA ILE A 545 -14.67 28.37 9.85
C ILE A 545 -15.50 27.58 10.88
N GLY A 546 -16.79 27.36 10.64
CA GLY A 546 -17.67 26.63 11.58
C GLY A 546 -17.49 25.10 11.52
N VAL A 547 -17.18 24.59 10.33
CA VAL A 547 -17.07 23.16 10.03
C VAL A 547 -15.77 22.60 10.59
N VAL A 548 -14.65 23.24 10.23
CA VAL A 548 -13.30 22.85 10.64
C VAL A 548 -13.14 22.94 12.17
N GLY A 549 -13.70 23.98 12.81
CA GLY A 549 -13.69 24.11 14.27
C GLY A 549 -14.44 22.99 15.02
N SER A 550 -15.41 22.35 14.37
CA SER A 550 -16.22 21.27 14.96
C SER A 550 -15.59 19.89 14.75
N LEU A 551 -15.00 19.64 13.58
CA LEU A 551 -14.26 18.41 13.26
C LEU A 551 -12.96 18.29 14.07
N ILE A 552 -12.20 19.39 14.19
CA ILE A 552 -10.96 19.43 14.98
C ILE A 552 -11.20 19.12 16.48
N ALA A 553 -12.41 19.35 17.00
CA ALA A 553 -12.75 19.01 18.38
C ALA A 553 -12.97 17.49 18.62
N MET A 554 -12.83 16.65 17.58
CA MET A 554 -13.02 15.19 17.67
C MET A 554 -11.81 14.36 17.16
N ALA A 555 -10.72 14.98 16.70
CA ALA A 555 -9.50 14.29 16.26
C ALA A 555 -8.24 15.13 16.56
N GLY A 556 -7.21 14.56 17.19
CA GLY A 556 -6.04 15.31 17.66
C GLY A 556 -5.06 15.74 16.56
N THR A 557 -5.14 15.16 15.36
CA THR A 557 -4.47 15.69 14.16
C THR A 557 -5.27 15.36 12.90
N LEU A 558 -5.46 16.36 12.05
CA LEU A 558 -5.99 16.22 10.69
C LEU A 558 -4.89 16.55 9.68
N LEU A 559 -4.83 15.79 8.59
CA LEU A 559 -4.00 16.11 7.43
C LEU A 559 -4.90 16.54 6.29
N PHE A 560 -4.69 17.76 5.77
CA PHE A 560 -5.30 18.17 4.51
C PHE A 560 -4.29 18.04 3.37
N THR A 561 -4.70 17.47 2.24
CA THR A 561 -3.91 17.55 1.00
C THR A 561 -4.57 18.54 0.06
N ILE A 562 -3.83 19.59 -0.29
CA ILE A 562 -4.32 20.70 -1.09
C ILE A 562 -3.59 20.73 -2.43
N ARG A 563 -4.33 20.64 -3.53
CA ARG A 563 -3.77 20.64 -4.88
C ARG A 563 -4.31 21.78 -5.71
N LEU A 564 -3.42 22.48 -6.40
CA LEU A 564 -3.79 23.58 -7.30
C LEU A 564 -4.14 23.03 -8.68
N GLU A 565 -5.26 23.46 -9.23
CA GLU A 565 -5.61 23.23 -10.63
C GLU A 565 -5.61 24.56 -11.41
N GLN A 566 -4.74 24.68 -12.42
CA GLN A 566 -4.64 25.82 -13.37
C GLN A 566 -5.91 26.03 -14.23
#